data_AF-A0A6P0RJ23-F1
#
_entry.id   AF-A0A6P0RJ23-F1
#
_cell.length_a   1.000
_cell.length_b   1.000
_cell.length_c   1.000
_cell.angle_alpha   90.00
_cell.angle_beta   90.00
_cell.angle_gamma   90.00
#
_symmetry.space_group_name_H-M   'P 1'
#
loop_
_entity.id
_entity.type
_entity.pdbx_description
1 polymer ?
#
loop_
_entity_poly.entity_id
_entity_poly.type
_entity_poly.pdbx_seq_one_letter_code
_entity_poly.pdbx_strand_id
1 'polypeptide(L)'
;MARLSGKDREILDEALISAFRHYNALKRMVRFQLDENLEEIADKSTLNQVVFNLSNWAEAENKLRWLIEGAYKENPHNQKLQYFYKTIFPKYFPVKQSIISEKQKNALVDILE
;
A
#
# COMPACT_ATOMS: atom_id res chain seq x y z
N MET A 1 -14.31 5.25 -0.88
CA MET A 1 -13.09 5.12 -1.72
C MET A 1 -12.00 5.92 -1.05
N ALA A 2 -10.80 5.35 -0.85
CA ALA A 2 -9.68 6.09 -0.26
C ALA A 2 -8.99 6.92 -1.35
N ARG A 3 -8.73 8.20 -1.08
CA ARG A 3 -8.10 9.12 -2.02
C ARG A 3 -6.93 9.82 -1.35
N LEU A 4 -5.74 9.69 -1.91
CA LEU A 4 -4.55 10.32 -1.35
C LEU A 4 -4.55 11.82 -1.64
N SER A 5 -4.02 12.61 -0.71
CA SER A 5 -3.63 13.99 -1.00
C SER A 5 -2.49 14.01 -2.02
N GLY A 6 -2.33 15.12 -2.77
CA GLY A 6 -1.24 15.23 -3.75
C GLY A 6 0.15 15.00 -3.14
N LYS A 7 0.36 15.51 -1.91
CA LYS A 7 1.61 15.30 -1.17
C LYS A 7 1.81 13.86 -0.73
N ASP A 8 0.76 13.19 -0.23
CA ASP A 8 0.88 11.78 0.16
C ASP A 8 1.06 10.88 -1.06
N ARG A 9 0.48 11.23 -2.21
CA ARG A 9 0.70 10.54 -3.48
C ARG A 9 2.15 10.65 -3.94
N GLU A 10 2.74 11.84 -3.91
CA GLU A 10 4.16 12.04 -4.24
C GLU A 10 5.06 11.16 -3.36
N ILE A 11 4.79 11.07 -2.06
CA ILE A 11 5.55 10.21 -1.13
C ILE A 11 5.35 8.72 -1.47
N LEU A 12 4.14 8.30 -1.85
CA LEU A 12 3.89 6.93 -2.31
C LEU A 12 4.71 6.61 -3.57
N ASP A 13 4.64 7.46 -4.58
CA ASP A 13 5.32 7.25 -5.85
C ASP A 13 6.84 7.17 -5.65
N GLU A 14 7.41 8.07 -4.85
CA GLU A 14 8.82 7.99 -4.46
C GLU A 14 9.20 6.71 -3.72
N ALA A 15 8.32 6.23 -2.83
CA ALA A 15 8.54 4.99 -2.10
C ALA A 15 8.52 3.78 -3.03
N LEU A 16 7.59 3.74 -3.98
CA LEU A 16 7.51 2.69 -5.01
C LEU A 16 8.73 2.71 -5.94
N ILE A 17 9.16 3.88 -6.42
CA ILE A 17 10.38 4.02 -7.24
C ILE A 17 11.61 3.54 -6.46
N SER A 18 11.71 3.91 -5.17
CA SER A 18 12.83 3.50 -4.31
C SER A 18 12.88 1.99 -4.07
N ALA A 19 11.71 1.36 -3.89
CA ALA A 19 11.56 -0.07 -3.64
C ALA A 19 11.75 -0.91 -4.91
N PHE A 20 11.27 -0.42 -6.06
CA PHE A 20 11.28 -1.14 -7.33
C PHE A 20 12.12 -0.41 -8.38
N ARG A 21 13.44 -0.36 -8.19
CA ARG A 21 14.40 0.37 -9.06
C ARG A 21 14.43 -0.10 -10.52
N HIS A 22 13.74 -1.18 -10.85
CA HIS A 22 13.67 -1.74 -12.20
C HIS A 22 12.22 -2.09 -12.56
N TYR A 23 11.82 -1.76 -13.79
CA TYR A 23 10.48 -2.03 -14.32
C TYR A 23 10.02 -3.47 -14.10
N ASN A 24 10.89 -4.46 -14.36
CA ASN A 24 10.53 -5.86 -14.19
C ASN A 24 10.23 -6.25 -12.73
N ALA A 25 10.86 -5.59 -11.75
CA ALA A 25 10.55 -5.83 -10.34
C ALA A 25 9.14 -5.31 -10.02
N LEU A 26 8.80 -4.10 -10.47
CA LEU A 26 7.46 -3.54 -10.32
C LEU A 26 6.41 -4.40 -11.05
N LYS A 27 6.69 -4.84 -12.29
CA LYS A 27 5.82 -5.70 -13.07
C LYS A 27 5.50 -7.00 -12.35
N ARG A 28 6.49 -7.65 -11.72
CA ARG A 28 6.28 -8.86 -10.92
C ARG A 28 5.39 -8.57 -9.70
N MET A 29 5.63 -7.48 -8.99
CA MET A 29 4.81 -7.11 -7.83
C MET A 29 3.35 -6.92 -8.22
N VAL A 30 3.10 -6.17 -9.29
CA VAL A 30 1.73 -5.96 -9.81
C VAL A 30 1.10 -7.29 -10.22
N ARG A 31 1.85 -8.15 -10.90
CA ARG A 31 1.32 -9.46 -11.30
C ARG A 31 1.01 -10.37 -10.12
N PHE A 32 1.89 -10.47 -9.13
CA PHE A 32 1.74 -11.46 -8.05
C PHE A 32 0.93 -10.96 -6.85
N GLN A 33 0.93 -9.65 -6.57
CA GLN A 33 0.19 -9.09 -5.43
C GLN A 33 -1.18 -8.56 -5.83
N LEU A 34 -1.37 -8.12 -7.08
CA LEU A 34 -2.63 -7.53 -7.54
C LEU A 34 -3.37 -8.41 -8.56
N ASP A 35 -2.73 -9.46 -9.08
CA ASP A 35 -3.21 -10.29 -10.20
C ASP A 35 -3.47 -9.49 -11.48
N GLU A 36 -2.60 -8.52 -11.76
CA GLU A 36 -2.82 -7.50 -12.79
C GLU A 36 -1.67 -7.42 -13.79
N ASN A 37 -1.96 -6.91 -14.98
CA ASN A 37 -0.94 -6.70 -15.99
C ASN A 37 -0.49 -5.23 -16.02
N LEU A 38 0.74 -4.98 -15.56
CA LEU A 38 1.31 -3.62 -15.56
C LEU A 38 1.31 -2.97 -16.95
N GLU A 39 1.46 -3.76 -18.02
CA GLU A 39 1.48 -3.26 -19.40
C GLU A 39 0.09 -2.86 -19.92
N GLU A 40 -0.99 -3.32 -19.29
CA GLU A 40 -2.37 -2.89 -19.59
C GLU A 40 -2.75 -1.64 -18.78
N ILE A 41 -2.07 -1.41 -17.66
CA ILE A 41 -2.33 -0.29 -16.75
C ILE A 41 -1.51 0.95 -17.12
N ALA A 42 -0.25 0.74 -17.47
CA ALA A 42 0.70 1.81 -17.74
C ALA A 42 1.51 1.48 -18.99
N ASP A 43 1.45 2.38 -19.96
CA ASP A 43 2.32 2.32 -21.13
C ASP A 43 3.79 2.22 -20.70
N LYS A 44 4.55 1.44 -21.46
CA LYS A 44 5.97 1.23 -21.20
C LYS A 44 6.73 2.55 -21.41
N SER A 45 7.03 3.22 -20.30
CA SER A 45 7.69 4.53 -20.25
C SER A 45 8.79 4.55 -19.18
N THR A 46 9.22 5.72 -18.74
CA THR A 46 10.13 5.88 -17.60
C THR A 46 9.50 5.26 -16.35
N LEU A 47 10.32 4.73 -15.44
CA LEU A 47 9.83 4.12 -14.20
C LEU A 47 8.95 5.11 -13.41
N ASN A 48 9.32 6.39 -13.39
CA ASN A 48 8.54 7.43 -12.72
C ASN A 48 7.13 7.56 -13.32
N GLN A 49 7.03 7.60 -14.65
CA GLN A 49 5.73 7.70 -15.33
C GLN A 49 4.89 6.44 -15.12
N VAL A 50 5.52 5.26 -15.16
CA VAL A 50 4.85 3.97 -14.92
C VAL A 50 4.29 3.91 -13.50
N VAL A 51 5.08 4.31 -12.50
CA VAL A 51 4.65 4.34 -11.09
C VAL A 51 3.51 5.33 -10.88
N PHE A 52 3.60 6.53 -11.45
CA PHE A 52 2.54 7.53 -11.38
C PHE A 52 1.23 7.03 -12.00
N ASN A 53 1.30 6.40 -13.18
CA ASN A 53 0.11 5.84 -13.83
C ASN A 53 -0.48 4.68 -13.01
N LEU A 54 0.36 3.78 -12.50
CA LEU A 54 -0.06 2.66 -11.65
C LEU A 54 -0.74 3.14 -10.36
N SER A 55 -0.19 4.14 -9.68
CA SER A 55 -0.79 4.65 -8.44
C SER A 55 -2.09 5.40 -8.69
N ASN A 56 -2.25 6.06 -9.84
CA ASN A 56 -3.51 6.69 -10.26
C ASN A 56 -4.58 5.65 -10.58
N TRP A 57 -4.22 4.64 -11.37
CA TRP A 57 -5.09 3.52 -11.68
C TRP A 57 -5.54 2.78 -10.41
N ALA A 58 -4.62 2.53 -9.47
CA ALA A 58 -4.95 1.88 -8.21
C ALA A 58 -5.91 2.72 -7.34
N GLU A 59 -5.89 4.05 -7.44
CA GLU A 59 -6.89 4.88 -6.76
C GLU A 59 -8.26 4.77 -7.42
N ALA A 60 -8.30 4.87 -8.75
CA ALA A 60 -9.53 4.77 -9.54
C ALA A 60 -10.24 3.41 -9.35
N GLU A 61 -9.48 2.32 -9.34
CA GLU A 61 -10.00 0.95 -9.18
C GLU A 61 -10.21 0.53 -7.72
N ASN A 62 -10.07 1.45 -6.75
CA ASN A 62 -10.06 1.15 -5.32
C ASN A 62 -8.98 0.14 -4.89
N LYS A 63 -7.94 -0.03 -5.71
CA LYS A 63 -6.85 -0.98 -5.49
C LYS A 63 -5.65 -0.47 -4.68
N LEU A 64 -5.68 0.79 -4.22
CA LEU A 64 -4.59 1.40 -3.45
C LEU A 64 -4.14 0.55 -2.26
N ARG A 65 -5.07 -0.04 -1.49
CA ARG A 65 -4.72 -0.89 -0.35
C ARG A 65 -3.81 -2.04 -0.77
N TRP A 66 -4.23 -2.82 -1.77
CA TRP A 66 -3.46 -3.98 -2.25
C TRP A 66 -2.13 -3.56 -2.88
N LEU A 67 -2.08 -2.42 -3.60
CA LEU A 67 -0.83 -1.86 -4.10
C LEU A 67 0.17 -1.60 -2.96
N ILE A 68 -0.27 -0.94 -1.90
CA ILE A 68 0.59 -0.52 -0.79
C ILE A 68 1.01 -1.73 0.07
N GLU A 69 0.06 -2.59 0.44
CA GLU A 69 0.33 -3.81 1.21
C GLU A 69 1.21 -4.80 0.45
N GLY A 70 0.94 -5.00 -0.85
CA GLY A 70 1.74 -5.85 -1.74
C GLY A 70 3.17 -5.34 -1.90
N ALA A 71 3.33 -4.04 -2.16
CA ALA A 71 4.64 -3.40 -2.23
C ALA A 71 5.42 -3.57 -0.91
N TYR A 72 4.78 -3.32 0.22
CA TYR A 72 5.39 -3.44 1.55
C TYR A 72 5.81 -4.87 1.87
N LYS A 73 4.99 -5.86 1.50
CA LYS A 73 5.28 -7.29 1.68
C LYS A 73 6.53 -7.72 0.92
N GLU A 74 6.74 -7.23 -0.30
CA GLU A 74 7.91 -7.57 -1.11
C GLU A 74 9.17 -6.82 -0.70
N ASN A 75 9.04 -5.58 -0.26
CA ASN A 75 10.19 -4.74 0.13
C ASN A 75 10.03 -4.16 1.55
N PRO A 76 9.89 -5.00 2.59
CA PRO A 76 9.58 -4.55 3.95
C PRO A 76 10.70 -3.73 4.57
N HIS A 77 11.93 -3.83 4.04
CA HIS A 77 13.11 -3.11 4.52
C HIS A 77 13.39 -1.81 3.76
N ASN A 78 12.61 -1.46 2.73
CA ASN A 78 12.76 -0.15 2.08
C ASN A 78 12.26 0.97 3.01
N GLN A 79 13.17 1.88 3.37
CA GLN A 79 12.89 2.92 4.37
C GLN A 79 11.76 3.89 3.96
N LYS A 80 11.69 4.30 2.69
CA LYS A 80 10.62 5.18 2.19
C LYS A 80 9.26 4.47 2.24
N LEU A 81 9.24 3.20 1.87
CA LEU A 81 8.03 2.38 1.90
C LEU A 81 7.57 2.09 3.34
N GLN A 82 8.50 1.81 4.25
CA GLN A 82 8.20 1.71 5.69
C GLN A 82 7.60 2.99 6.23
N TYR A 83 8.19 4.14 5.89
CA TYR A 83 7.68 5.44 6.33
C TYR A 83 6.24 5.64 5.85
N PHE A 84 5.98 5.42 4.56
CA PHE A 84 4.63 5.54 4.00
C PHE A 84 3.65 4.58 4.69
N TYR A 85 4.00 3.29 4.80
CA TYR A 85 3.15 2.25 5.36
C TYR A 85 2.81 2.49 6.85
N LYS A 86 3.77 2.99 7.64
CA LYS A 86 3.56 3.19 9.08
C LYS A 86 2.90 4.53 9.40
N THR A 87 3.12 5.56 8.58
CA THR A 87 2.75 6.94 8.93
C THR A 87 1.59 7.47 8.10
N ILE A 88 1.52 7.13 6.81
CA ILE A 88 0.57 7.72 5.86
C ILE A 88 -0.59 6.75 5.61
N PHE A 89 -0.28 5.48 5.33
CA PHE A 89 -1.27 4.46 5.04
C PHE A 89 -2.40 4.35 6.08
N PRO A 90 -2.15 4.38 7.41
CA PRO A 90 -3.22 4.27 8.41
C PRO A 90 -4.21 5.44 8.40
N LYS A 91 -3.86 6.61 7.84
CA LYS A 91 -4.75 7.76 7.70
C LYS A 91 -5.90 7.49 6.72
N TYR A 92 -5.61 6.70 5.69
CA TYR A 92 -6.55 6.37 4.60
C TYR A 92 -7.22 5.02 4.77
N PHE A 93 -6.54 4.12 5.48
CA PHE A 93 -6.91 2.74 5.66
C PHE A 93 -6.87 2.35 7.15
N PRO A 94 -7.63 3.05 8.01
CA PRO A 94 -7.64 2.73 9.43
C PRO A 94 -8.06 1.28 9.60
N VAL A 95 -7.23 0.50 10.28
CA VAL A 95 -7.67 -0.81 10.77
C VAL A 95 -8.77 -0.51 11.76
N LYS A 96 -10.04 -0.82 11.42
CA LYS A 96 -11.10 -0.80 12.41
C LYS A 96 -10.63 -1.72 13.54
N GLN A 97 -10.50 -1.18 14.74
CA GLN A 97 -10.25 -1.93 15.97
C GLN A 97 -11.48 -2.77 16.34
N SER A 98 -12.00 -3.55 15.40
CA SER A 98 -13.17 -4.41 15.57
C SER A 98 -12.77 -5.87 15.48
N ILE A 99 -11.70 -6.29 16.18
CA ILE A 99 -11.50 -7.66 16.70
C ILE A 99 -10.67 -7.60 18.00
N ILE A 100 -11.12 -6.83 18.99
CA ILE A 100 -11.12 -7.34 20.37
C ILE A 100 -12.58 -7.16 20.76
N SER A 101 -13.40 -8.21 20.64
CA SER A 101 -14.77 -8.15 21.14
C SER A 101 -14.71 -7.67 22.58
N GLU A 102 -15.58 -6.75 23.02
CA GLU A 102 -15.74 -6.38 24.45
C GLU A 102 -15.77 -7.62 25.37
N LYS A 103 -16.22 -8.77 24.85
CA LYS A 103 -16.20 -10.08 25.51
C LYS A 103 -14.81 -10.54 26.00
N GLN A 104 -13.72 -10.13 25.36
CA GLN A 104 -12.34 -10.45 25.78
C GLN A 104 -11.76 -9.40 26.74
N LYS A 105 -12.31 -8.18 26.75
CA LYS A 105 -11.90 -7.12 27.66
C LYS A 105 -12.41 -7.36 29.09
N ASN A 106 -13.60 -7.94 29.22
CA ASN A 106 -14.20 -8.26 30.52
C ASN A 106 -13.64 -9.55 31.15
N ALA A 107 -13.09 -10.49 30.37
CA ALA A 107 -12.53 -11.73 30.90
C ALA A 107 -11.22 -11.55 31.70
N LEU A 108 -10.57 -10.37 31.62
CA LEU A 108 -9.38 -10.05 32.42
C LEU A 108 -9.73 -9.28 33.72
N VAL A 109 -10.95 -8.75 33.84
CA VAL A 109 -11.39 -8.04 35.05
C VAL A 109 -11.84 -9.04 36.12
N ASP A 110 -12.42 -10.16 35.73
CA ASP A 110 -12.89 -11.22 36.65
C ASP A 110 -11.77 -12.12 37.24
N ILE A 111 -10.49 -11.88 36.90
CA ILE A 111 -9.34 -12.66 37.42
C ILE A 111 -8.59 -11.90 38.53
N LEU A 112 -8.95 -10.64 38.79
CA LEU A 112 -8.30 -9.78 39.78
C LEU A 112 -9.25 -9.16 40.82
N GLU A 113 -10.50 -9.64 40.92
CA GLU A 113 -11.42 -9.42 42.05
C GLU A 113 -11.76 -10.75 42.72
#